data_AF-A0A0S7XC96-F1
#
_entry.id   AF-A0A0S7XC96-F1
#
_cell.length_a   1.000
_cell.length_b   1.000
_cell.length_c   1.000
_cell.angle_alpha   90.00
_cell.angle_beta   90.00
_cell.angle_gamma   90.00
#
_symmetry.space_group_name_H-M   'P 1'
#
loop_
_entity.id
_entity.type
_entity.pdbx_description
1 polymer ?
#
loop_
_entity_poly.entity_id
_entity_poly.type
_entity_poly.pdbx_seq_one_letter_code
_entity_poly.pdbx_strand_id
1 'polypeptide(L)'
;MNVNFTIKEIIGATGAVYRGEDTTPAALQFISGISIDSRTIRMGELFVALRGTNFDGHDFVEQALSKGAPVALVADEWAASDEGAKCKGPLLTVRDTLAAFQELGKYNRIRVNPRVIAVTGSNGKTTTKDMIAAVSSSTYRTAKTEGNLNNQFGVPITLLRLSPGVEVAVVEMGMNHPGEIRHLAGLCMPCVGIITNATPAHLEGTGTVHDVARAKSELAEDLGRDDWLVIHRDSEELYNMNRYRRCKVITFGLSHNADVFPNSLRCKATGQTELEVEGFPPVTLSLLGKQNALNAIAALATSRVLEIPGETAVGALSTLRAGPGRMEMKRIGPATFIDDSYNANPASMKMALETLFSLEGFDRRMAVLGDMLELGASSEKWHTELGREASRADVIFLYGSFASEVQRGVEKVGKNAASVRILETHSKIAADIASMWRQGDLFLVKGSRGMTMEQVLIELEGRVSETSGSRAANSRREK
;
A
#
# COMPACT_ATOMS: atom_id res chain seq x y z
N MET A 1 14.84 -14.51 6.07
CA MET A 1 13.81 -14.93 5.07
C MET A 1 14.08 -16.37 4.72
N ASN A 2 13.19 -17.32 5.05
CA ASN A 2 13.53 -18.74 4.91
C ASN A 2 13.65 -19.14 3.44
N VAL A 3 14.81 -19.64 3.04
CA VAL A 3 15.07 -20.23 1.73
C VAL A 3 15.86 -21.51 1.92
N ASN A 4 16.00 -22.30 0.87
CA ASN A 4 16.89 -23.46 0.88
C ASN A 4 17.73 -23.44 -0.39
N PHE A 5 18.77 -22.61 -0.38
CA PHE A 5 19.70 -22.43 -1.50
C PHE A 5 21.07 -22.95 -1.11
N THR A 6 21.80 -23.47 -2.08
CA THR A 6 23.24 -23.69 -1.95
C THR A 6 24.01 -22.43 -2.36
N ILE A 7 25.24 -22.25 -1.87
CA ILE A 7 26.11 -21.16 -2.33
C ILE A 7 26.29 -21.19 -3.86
N LYS A 8 26.38 -22.39 -4.46
CA LYS A 8 26.40 -22.57 -5.92
C LYS A 8 25.17 -22.01 -6.63
N GLU A 9 23.97 -22.21 -6.08
CA GLU A 9 22.75 -21.62 -6.65
C GLU A 9 22.75 -20.10 -6.54
N ILE A 10 23.24 -19.57 -5.41
CA ILE A 10 23.37 -18.12 -5.21
C ILE A 10 24.34 -17.53 -6.25
N ILE A 11 25.51 -18.13 -6.44
CA ILE A 11 26.48 -17.75 -7.46
C ILE A 11 25.85 -17.81 -8.86
N GLY A 12 25.13 -18.89 -9.18
CA GLY A 12 24.47 -19.06 -10.47
C GLY A 12 23.39 -18.01 -10.74
N ALA A 13 22.63 -17.62 -9.72
CA ALA A 13 21.57 -16.62 -9.83
C ALA A 13 22.12 -15.18 -9.90
N THR A 14 23.22 -14.90 -9.22
CA THR A 14 23.71 -13.51 -9.04
C THR A 14 24.93 -13.17 -9.88
N GLY A 15 25.66 -14.17 -10.39
CA GLY A 15 26.98 -13.98 -10.96
C GLY A 15 28.06 -13.64 -9.92
N ALA A 16 27.79 -13.81 -8.63
CA ALA A 16 28.74 -13.49 -7.57
C ALA A 16 30.00 -14.36 -7.63
N VAL A 17 31.12 -13.78 -7.19
CA VAL A 17 32.39 -14.51 -7.05
C VAL A 17 32.63 -14.81 -5.58
N TYR A 18 32.85 -16.08 -5.26
CA TYR A 18 33.19 -16.50 -3.90
C TYR A 18 34.65 -16.17 -3.55
N ARG A 19 34.86 -15.57 -2.39
CA ARG A 19 36.18 -15.31 -1.79
C ARG A 19 36.22 -15.94 -0.38
N GLY A 20 37.06 -16.97 -0.22
CA GLY A 20 37.29 -17.68 1.04
C GLY A 20 38.37 -18.76 0.90
N GLU A 21 38.96 -19.20 2.02
CA GLU A 21 40.10 -20.12 2.03
C GLU A 21 39.74 -21.54 1.51
N ASP A 22 38.51 -22.01 1.73
CA ASP A 22 38.02 -23.33 1.26
C ASP A 22 36.90 -23.17 0.21
N THR A 23 37.17 -23.53 -1.04
CA THR A 23 36.24 -23.36 -2.18
C THR A 23 35.30 -24.56 -2.41
N THR A 24 35.73 -25.79 -2.11
CA THR A 24 35.01 -27.01 -2.51
C THR A 24 33.87 -27.41 -1.56
N PRO A 25 34.05 -27.45 -0.21
CA PRO A 25 32.96 -27.73 0.73
C PRO A 25 31.95 -26.59 0.83
N ALA A 26 32.40 -25.34 0.65
CA ALA A 26 31.56 -24.14 0.77
C ALA A 26 30.52 -24.02 -0.35
N ALA A 27 30.85 -24.41 -1.59
CA ALA A 27 29.91 -24.28 -2.72
C ALA A 27 28.60 -25.10 -2.55
N LEU A 28 28.65 -26.20 -1.78
CA LEU A 28 27.49 -27.05 -1.47
C LEU A 28 26.84 -26.74 -0.12
N GLN A 29 27.36 -25.74 0.61
CA GLN A 29 26.77 -25.33 1.88
C GLN A 29 25.38 -24.75 1.65
N PHE A 30 24.42 -25.23 2.44
CA PHE A 30 23.05 -24.74 2.43
C PHE A 30 22.92 -23.44 3.23
N ILE A 31 22.17 -22.53 2.65
CA ILE A 31 21.72 -21.27 3.22
C ILE A 31 20.25 -21.46 3.58
N SER A 32 19.96 -21.40 4.88
CA SER A 32 18.61 -21.58 5.44
C SER A 32 17.75 -20.32 5.36
N GLY A 33 18.37 -19.18 5.05
CA GLY A 33 17.64 -17.94 4.87
C GLY A 33 18.49 -16.79 4.32
N ILE A 34 17.84 -15.68 4.00
CA ILE A 34 18.51 -14.44 3.58
C ILE A 34 18.10 -13.32 4.55
N SER A 35 19.07 -12.52 4.99
CA SER A 35 18.84 -11.33 5.81
C SER A 35 19.53 -10.11 5.20
N ILE A 36 18.82 -8.98 5.22
CA ILE A 36 19.34 -7.65 4.88
C ILE A 36 19.50 -6.77 6.13
N ASP A 37 19.27 -7.33 7.33
CA ASP A 37 19.34 -6.63 8.61
C ASP A 37 20.16 -7.46 9.61
N SER A 38 21.37 -6.98 9.90
CA SER A 38 22.35 -7.60 10.80
C SER A 38 21.85 -7.74 12.24
N ARG A 39 20.80 -7.02 12.64
CA ARG A 39 20.18 -7.13 13.97
C ARG A 39 19.31 -8.38 14.07
N THR A 40 18.78 -8.86 12.96
CA THR A 40 17.82 -9.98 12.90
C THR A 40 18.41 -11.26 12.34
N ILE A 41 19.66 -11.22 11.85
CA ILE A 41 20.31 -12.36 11.21
C ILE A 41 20.44 -13.55 12.15
N ARG A 42 20.18 -14.74 11.61
CA ARG A 42 20.28 -16.02 12.32
C ARG A 42 21.39 -16.88 11.72
N MET A 43 21.86 -17.84 12.52
CA MET A 43 22.82 -18.84 12.05
C MET A 43 22.34 -19.52 10.77
N GLY A 44 23.20 -19.60 9.76
CA GLY A 44 22.88 -20.21 8.46
C GLY A 44 22.21 -19.28 7.45
N GLU A 45 21.93 -18.02 7.79
CA GLU A 45 21.40 -17.04 6.84
C GLU A 45 22.51 -16.29 6.09
N LEU A 46 22.34 -16.12 4.77
CA LEU A 46 23.13 -15.20 3.95
C LEU A 46 22.86 -13.77 4.40
N PHE A 47 23.91 -13.01 4.70
CA PHE A 47 23.81 -11.56 4.87
C PHE A 47 23.96 -10.86 3.53
N VAL A 48 23.09 -9.90 3.21
CA VAL A 48 23.20 -9.08 2.01
C VAL A 48 23.42 -7.62 2.40
N ALA A 49 24.60 -7.09 2.08
CA ALA A 49 24.99 -5.73 2.39
C ALA A 49 24.39 -4.74 1.38
N LEU A 50 23.21 -4.20 1.70
CA LEU A 50 22.54 -3.20 0.87
C LEU A 50 22.89 -1.77 1.30
N ARG A 51 23.01 -0.86 0.32
CA ARG A 51 23.15 0.57 0.55
C ARG A 51 21.80 1.27 0.46
N GLY A 52 21.49 2.11 1.44
CA GLY A 52 20.36 3.03 1.48
C GLY A 52 20.84 4.48 1.53
N THR A 53 19.91 5.43 1.60
CA THR A 53 20.24 6.87 1.64
C THR A 53 20.96 7.30 2.92
N ASN A 54 20.64 6.65 4.05
CA ASN A 54 21.17 6.99 5.38
C ASN A 54 21.88 5.80 6.06
N PHE A 55 22.21 4.75 5.30
CA PHE A 55 22.70 3.49 5.87
C PHE A 55 23.52 2.72 4.83
N ASP A 56 24.66 2.14 5.24
CA ASP A 56 25.41 1.19 4.44
C ASP A 56 25.48 -0.17 5.17
N GLY A 57 24.91 -1.21 4.58
CA GLY A 57 24.93 -2.56 5.13
C GLY A 57 26.33 -3.16 5.23
N HIS A 58 27.30 -2.62 4.48
CA HIS A 58 28.68 -3.11 4.50
C HIS A 58 29.35 -2.90 5.86
N ASP A 59 28.97 -1.86 6.61
CA ASP A 59 29.44 -1.57 7.97
C ASP A 59 29.15 -2.71 8.96
N PHE A 60 28.24 -3.64 8.61
CA PHE A 60 27.76 -4.71 9.48
C PHE A 60 28.17 -6.11 9.02
N VAL A 61 29.04 -6.23 8.01
CA VAL A 61 29.45 -7.54 7.45
C VAL A 61 30.15 -8.41 8.49
N GLU A 62 31.15 -7.90 9.20
CA GLU A 62 31.85 -8.66 10.25
C GLU A 62 30.90 -9.04 11.41
N GLN A 63 29.98 -8.14 11.76
CA GLN A 63 28.96 -8.43 12.77
C GLN A 63 28.02 -9.56 12.32
N ALA A 64 27.63 -9.59 11.04
CA ALA A 64 26.77 -10.62 10.50
C ALA A 64 27.46 -12.00 10.50
N LEU A 65 28.72 -12.04 10.04
CA LEU A 65 29.54 -13.25 10.01
C LEU A 65 29.78 -13.80 11.43
N SER A 66 30.14 -12.94 12.39
CA SER A 66 30.33 -13.35 13.79
C SER A 66 29.05 -13.85 14.47
N LYS A 67 27.86 -13.45 13.98
CA LYS A 67 26.55 -13.99 14.42
C LYS A 67 26.16 -15.31 13.75
N GLY A 68 27.04 -15.89 12.92
CA GLY A 68 26.83 -17.20 12.30
C GLY A 68 26.27 -17.15 10.88
N ALA A 69 26.35 -16.01 10.20
CA ALA A 69 26.18 -15.97 8.75
C ALA A 69 27.33 -16.77 8.11
N PRO A 70 27.05 -17.78 7.27
CA PRO A 70 28.10 -18.59 6.66
C PRO A 70 28.86 -17.83 5.57
N VAL A 71 28.23 -16.82 4.96
CA VAL A 71 28.78 -15.98 3.90
C VAL A 71 28.02 -14.65 3.83
N ALA A 72 28.67 -13.58 3.38
CA ALA A 72 28.05 -12.27 3.13
C ALA A 72 28.16 -11.87 1.65
N LEU A 73 27.08 -11.36 1.07
CA LEU A 73 27.03 -10.77 -0.27
C LEU A 73 27.36 -9.27 -0.18
N VAL A 74 28.44 -8.86 -0.82
CA VAL A 74 29.04 -7.52 -0.72
C VAL A 74 29.42 -6.95 -2.09
N ALA A 75 29.57 -5.64 -2.16
CA ALA A 75 30.02 -4.95 -3.37
C ALA A 75 31.51 -5.22 -3.64
N ASP A 76 31.89 -5.39 -4.90
CA ASP A 76 33.28 -5.57 -5.34
C ASP A 76 34.17 -4.43 -4.88
N GLU A 77 33.67 -3.20 -4.94
CA GLU A 77 34.35 -1.99 -4.49
C GLU A 77 34.65 -2.04 -2.99
N TRP A 78 33.66 -2.39 -2.17
CA TRP A 78 33.87 -2.52 -0.72
C TRP A 78 34.83 -3.67 -0.41
N ALA A 79 34.71 -4.81 -1.08
CA ALA A 79 35.62 -5.94 -0.87
C ALA A 79 37.08 -5.63 -1.26
N ALA A 80 37.32 -4.61 -2.10
CA ALA A 80 38.65 -4.14 -2.48
C ALA A 80 39.18 -2.99 -1.59
N SER A 81 38.36 -2.44 -0.70
CA SER A 81 38.74 -1.40 0.26
C SER A 81 39.60 -1.94 1.42
N ASP A 82 40.20 -1.05 2.19
CA ASP A 82 40.96 -1.42 3.40
C ASP A 82 40.12 -2.16 4.45
N GLU A 83 38.82 -1.87 4.54
CA GLU A 83 37.89 -2.54 5.44
C GLU A 83 37.57 -3.96 4.94
N GLY A 84 37.20 -4.08 3.65
CA GLY A 84 36.92 -5.36 3.01
C GLY A 84 38.13 -6.29 3.02
N ALA A 85 39.35 -5.77 2.81
CA ALA A 85 40.59 -6.54 2.84
C ALA A 85 40.94 -7.10 4.23
N LYS A 86 40.44 -6.48 5.31
CA LYS A 86 40.60 -6.97 6.69
C LYS A 86 39.58 -8.05 7.05
N CYS A 87 38.47 -8.14 6.30
CA CYS A 87 37.43 -9.13 6.55
C CYS A 87 37.95 -10.53 6.25
N LYS A 88 38.01 -11.39 7.28
CA LYS A 88 38.51 -12.77 7.17
C LYS A 88 37.43 -13.81 6.86
N GLY A 89 36.16 -13.41 6.88
CA GLY A 89 35.06 -14.35 6.66
C GLY A 89 34.75 -14.57 5.18
N PRO A 90 33.97 -15.61 4.85
CA PRO A 90 33.59 -15.88 3.46
C PRO A 90 32.74 -14.76 2.87
N LEU A 91 33.07 -14.34 1.65
CA LEU A 91 32.35 -13.31 0.91
C LEU A 91 31.88 -13.83 -0.45
N LEU A 92 30.75 -13.31 -0.89
CA LEU A 92 30.29 -13.32 -2.27
C LEU A 92 30.38 -11.88 -2.77
N THR A 93 31.20 -11.62 -3.79
CA THR A 93 31.40 -10.26 -4.31
C THR A 93 30.66 -10.07 -5.63
N VAL A 94 29.98 -8.93 -5.76
CA VAL A 94 29.21 -8.52 -6.94
C VAL A 94 29.40 -7.04 -7.20
N ARG A 95 29.15 -6.59 -8.44
CA ARG A 95 29.22 -5.16 -8.76
C ARG A 95 28.14 -4.34 -8.06
N ASP A 96 26.94 -4.90 -7.94
CA ASP A 96 25.77 -4.26 -7.35
C ASP A 96 25.02 -5.26 -6.46
N THR A 97 25.02 -5.03 -5.15
CA THR A 97 24.38 -5.91 -4.17
C THR A 97 22.85 -5.87 -4.25
N LEU A 98 22.26 -4.74 -4.66
CA LEU A 98 20.81 -4.63 -4.83
C LEU A 98 20.36 -5.41 -6.06
N ALA A 99 21.07 -5.29 -7.18
CA ALA A 99 20.77 -6.06 -8.39
C ALA A 99 20.89 -7.57 -8.12
N ALA A 100 21.96 -8.01 -7.44
CA ALA A 100 22.12 -9.40 -7.05
C ALA A 100 21.01 -9.89 -6.10
N PHE A 101 20.60 -9.06 -5.13
CA PHE A 101 19.47 -9.38 -4.24
C PHE A 101 18.15 -9.55 -5.00
N GLN A 102 17.90 -8.68 -5.98
CA GLN A 102 16.72 -8.76 -6.85
C GLN A 102 16.72 -10.03 -7.70
N GLU A 103 17.86 -10.41 -8.27
CA GLU A 103 18.01 -11.65 -9.02
C GLU A 103 17.82 -12.91 -8.14
N LEU A 104 18.22 -12.87 -6.86
CA LEU A 104 17.88 -13.96 -5.93
C LEU A 104 16.36 -14.10 -5.71
N GLY A 105 15.64 -12.98 -5.61
CA GLY A 105 14.18 -12.99 -5.55
C GLY A 105 13.57 -13.60 -6.81
N LYS A 106 14.02 -13.15 -7.99
CA LYS A 106 13.58 -13.69 -9.28
C LYS A 106 13.90 -15.18 -9.42
N TYR A 107 15.08 -15.62 -9.02
CA TYR A 107 15.48 -17.03 -9.00
C TYR A 107 14.51 -17.87 -8.17
N ASN A 108 14.17 -17.42 -6.95
CA ASN A 108 13.20 -18.14 -6.12
C ASN A 108 11.82 -18.20 -6.77
N ARG A 109 11.35 -17.10 -7.37
CA ARG A 109 10.09 -17.06 -8.11
C ARG A 109 10.07 -18.03 -9.28
N ILE A 110 11.18 -18.17 -10.02
CA ILE A 110 11.28 -19.14 -11.13
C ILE A 110 11.20 -20.56 -10.57
N ARG A 111 11.91 -20.83 -9.48
CA ARG A 111 11.96 -22.15 -8.84
C ARG A 111 10.61 -22.58 -8.27
N VAL A 112 9.88 -21.68 -7.59
CA VAL A 112 8.56 -21.97 -7.01
C VAL A 112 7.48 -21.99 -8.10
N ASN A 113 7.63 -21.14 -9.12
CA ASN A 113 6.76 -21.03 -10.30
C ASN A 113 5.25 -20.84 -10.00
N PRO A 114 4.85 -19.89 -9.14
CA PRO A 114 3.43 -19.58 -8.94
C PRO A 114 2.85 -18.79 -10.12
N ARG A 115 1.52 -18.75 -10.24
CA ARG A 115 0.84 -17.72 -11.04
C ARG A 115 0.98 -16.38 -10.34
N VAL A 116 1.67 -15.44 -10.97
CA VAL A 116 1.95 -14.13 -10.36
C VAL A 116 0.92 -13.10 -10.84
N ILE A 117 0.29 -12.46 -9.86
CA ILE A 117 -0.67 -11.39 -10.02
C ILE A 117 -0.03 -10.09 -9.53
N ALA A 118 0.29 -9.17 -10.43
CA ALA A 118 0.91 -7.90 -10.09
C ALA A 118 -0.12 -6.77 -10.00
N VAL A 119 -0.07 -5.97 -8.93
CA VAL A 119 -1.02 -4.88 -8.68
C VAL A 119 -0.27 -3.55 -8.59
N THR A 120 -0.64 -2.58 -9.43
CA THR A 120 -0.15 -1.20 -9.34
C THR A 120 -1.27 -0.17 -9.51
N GLY A 121 -0.92 1.11 -9.35
CA GLY A 121 -1.79 2.28 -9.51
C GLY A 121 -1.45 3.39 -8.52
N SER A 122 -2.10 4.54 -8.65
CA SER A 122 -1.88 5.65 -7.71
C SER A 122 -2.52 5.34 -6.35
N ASN A 123 -3.78 4.90 -6.35
CA ASN A 123 -4.59 4.63 -5.17
C ASN A 123 -5.14 3.20 -5.13
N GLY A 124 -5.44 2.69 -3.93
CA GLY A 124 -6.14 1.40 -3.77
C GLY A 124 -5.29 0.15 -3.97
N LYS A 125 -3.99 0.27 -4.27
CA LYS A 125 -3.05 -0.86 -4.45
C LYS A 125 -3.13 -1.90 -3.35
N THR A 126 -2.85 -1.48 -2.11
CA THR A 126 -2.80 -2.37 -0.94
C THR A 126 -4.14 -3.06 -0.69
N THR A 127 -5.23 -2.29 -0.70
CA THR A 127 -6.57 -2.84 -0.49
C THR A 127 -6.96 -3.82 -1.61
N THR A 128 -6.69 -3.48 -2.87
CA THR A 128 -6.94 -4.36 -4.02
C THR A 128 -6.12 -5.63 -3.94
N LYS A 129 -4.82 -5.52 -3.61
CA LYS A 129 -3.94 -6.68 -3.37
C LYS A 129 -4.47 -7.56 -2.24
N ASP A 130 -4.94 -6.97 -1.13
CA ASP A 130 -5.50 -7.73 -0.01
C ASP A 130 -6.83 -8.43 -0.38
N MET A 131 -7.68 -7.77 -1.17
CA MET A 131 -8.91 -8.35 -1.70
C MET A 131 -8.65 -9.50 -2.67
N ILE A 132 -7.78 -9.29 -3.65
CA ILE A 132 -7.37 -10.33 -4.61
C ILE A 132 -6.73 -11.51 -3.87
N ALA A 133 -5.89 -11.25 -2.87
CA ALA A 133 -5.26 -12.32 -2.10
C ALA A 133 -6.25 -13.10 -1.24
N ALA A 134 -7.28 -12.46 -0.67
CA ALA A 134 -8.34 -13.16 0.06
C ALA A 134 -9.19 -14.02 -0.88
N VAL A 135 -9.60 -13.45 -2.03
CA VAL A 135 -10.32 -14.19 -3.07
C VAL A 135 -9.49 -15.36 -3.59
N SER A 136 -8.21 -15.17 -3.90
CA SER A 136 -7.32 -16.23 -4.38
C SER A 136 -7.09 -17.32 -3.33
N SER A 137 -6.91 -16.93 -2.05
CA SER A 137 -6.73 -17.85 -0.93
C SER A 137 -7.91 -18.77 -0.67
N SER A 138 -9.10 -18.43 -1.17
CA SER A 138 -10.30 -19.28 -1.04
C SER A 138 -10.22 -20.57 -1.86
N THR A 139 -9.34 -20.62 -2.86
CA THR A 139 -9.22 -21.72 -3.83
C THR A 139 -7.77 -22.22 -3.96
N TYR A 140 -6.79 -21.32 -3.88
CA TYR A 140 -5.38 -21.61 -4.14
C TYR A 140 -4.50 -21.29 -2.93
N ARG A 141 -3.41 -22.04 -2.74
CA ARG A 141 -2.36 -21.65 -1.80
C ARG A 141 -1.71 -20.35 -2.27
N THR A 142 -2.05 -19.26 -1.57
CA THR A 142 -1.73 -17.91 -2.04
C THR A 142 -0.72 -17.22 -1.12
N ALA A 143 0.30 -16.61 -1.71
CA ALA A 143 1.19 -15.65 -1.06
C ALA A 143 0.84 -14.22 -1.50
N LYS A 144 1.21 -13.21 -0.71
CA LYS A 144 1.02 -11.81 -1.07
C LYS A 144 2.14 -10.92 -0.54
N THR A 145 2.28 -9.72 -1.11
CA THR A 145 3.08 -8.65 -0.50
C THR A 145 2.55 -8.30 0.90
N GLU A 146 3.45 -8.30 1.87
CA GLU A 146 3.17 -7.87 3.24
C GLU A 146 3.41 -6.36 3.41
N GLY A 147 2.52 -5.69 4.14
CA GLY A 147 2.61 -4.26 4.41
C GLY A 147 2.78 -3.45 3.12
N ASN A 148 3.83 -2.63 3.07
CA ASN A 148 4.21 -1.77 1.96
C ASN A 148 5.53 -2.23 1.28
N LEU A 149 5.84 -3.53 1.30
CA LEU A 149 7.02 -4.10 0.64
C LEU A 149 6.84 -4.15 -0.89
N ASN A 150 6.61 -2.98 -1.50
CA ASN A 150 6.19 -2.83 -2.89
C ASN A 150 7.22 -2.11 -3.79
N ASN A 151 8.41 -1.82 -3.28
CA ASN A 151 9.48 -1.12 -4.00
C ASN A 151 10.62 -2.08 -4.41
N GLN A 152 11.72 -1.50 -4.92
CA GLN A 152 12.93 -2.22 -5.36
C GLN A 152 13.60 -3.12 -4.31
N PHE A 153 13.28 -2.95 -3.02
CA PHE A 153 13.73 -3.81 -1.93
C PHE A 153 12.64 -4.79 -1.48
N GLY A 154 11.40 -4.30 -1.37
CA GLY A 154 10.28 -5.06 -0.84
C GLY A 154 9.76 -6.18 -1.76
N VAL A 155 9.75 -5.95 -3.07
CA VAL A 155 9.34 -6.98 -4.03
C VAL A 155 10.27 -8.20 -3.98
N PRO A 156 11.61 -8.05 -4.06
CA PRO A 156 12.52 -9.18 -3.85
C PRO A 156 12.31 -9.93 -2.54
N ILE A 157 12.05 -9.22 -1.43
CA ILE A 157 11.72 -9.85 -0.14
C ILE A 157 10.45 -10.72 -0.28
N THR A 158 9.42 -10.21 -0.94
CA THR A 158 8.18 -10.96 -1.20
C THR A 158 8.46 -12.21 -2.03
N LEU A 159 9.28 -12.11 -3.08
CA LEU A 159 9.64 -13.24 -3.94
C LEU A 159 10.50 -14.29 -3.21
N LEU A 160 11.43 -13.86 -2.36
CA LEU A 160 12.26 -14.75 -1.53
C LEU A 160 11.46 -15.49 -0.45
N ARG A 161 10.31 -14.95 -0.04
CA ARG A 161 9.42 -15.60 0.93
C ARG A 161 8.49 -16.64 0.30
N LEU A 162 8.45 -16.75 -1.03
CA LEU A 162 7.67 -17.78 -1.71
C LEU A 162 8.18 -19.15 -1.29
N SER A 163 7.28 -19.95 -0.73
CA SER A 163 7.55 -21.31 -0.29
C SER A 163 7.12 -22.32 -1.35
N PRO A 164 7.72 -23.52 -1.40
CA PRO A 164 7.26 -24.59 -2.28
C PRO A 164 5.76 -24.87 -2.13
N GLY A 165 5.06 -25.00 -3.25
CA GLY A 165 3.62 -25.27 -3.29
C GLY A 165 2.71 -24.03 -3.26
N VAL A 166 3.25 -22.81 -3.17
CA VAL A 166 2.46 -21.61 -3.47
C VAL A 166 2.00 -21.68 -4.94
N GLU A 167 0.70 -21.52 -5.17
CA GLU A 167 0.06 -21.62 -6.48
C GLU A 167 -0.22 -20.24 -7.09
N VAL A 168 -0.48 -19.24 -6.24
CA VAL A 168 -0.75 -17.85 -6.62
C VAL A 168 0.09 -16.91 -5.76
N ALA A 169 0.69 -15.88 -6.35
CA ALA A 169 1.39 -14.83 -5.63
C ALA A 169 0.86 -13.45 -6.04
N VAL A 170 0.28 -12.70 -5.09
CA VAL A 170 -0.25 -11.35 -5.33
C VAL A 170 0.76 -10.30 -4.89
N VAL A 171 1.44 -9.69 -5.87
CA VAL A 171 2.56 -8.78 -5.65
C VAL A 171 2.14 -7.33 -5.90
N GLU A 172 2.24 -6.49 -4.87
CA GLU A 172 2.02 -5.05 -4.99
C GLU A 172 3.28 -4.34 -5.51
N MET A 173 3.12 -3.41 -6.46
CA MET A 173 4.21 -2.65 -7.06
C MET A 173 3.96 -1.14 -6.94
N GLY A 174 4.83 -0.46 -6.20
CA GLY A 174 4.94 0.98 -6.08
C GLY A 174 5.98 1.56 -7.05
N MET A 175 5.92 2.87 -7.29
CA MET A 175 6.95 3.60 -8.03
C MET A 175 7.00 5.04 -7.53
N ASN A 176 8.19 5.62 -7.57
CA ASN A 176 8.48 7.04 -7.45
C ASN A 176 8.91 7.61 -8.81
N HIS A 177 9.54 6.80 -9.66
CA HIS A 177 10.06 7.21 -10.96
C HIS A 177 9.62 6.29 -12.10
N PRO A 178 9.54 6.78 -13.34
CA PRO A 178 9.34 5.94 -14.52
C PRO A 178 10.41 4.85 -14.65
N GLY A 179 10.04 3.68 -15.16
CA GLY A 179 10.90 2.51 -15.33
C GLY A 179 10.90 1.53 -14.15
N GLU A 180 10.50 1.98 -12.95
CA GLU A 180 10.49 1.11 -11.77
C GLU A 180 9.41 0.03 -11.86
N ILE A 181 8.22 0.32 -12.41
CA ILE A 181 7.18 -0.70 -12.57
C ILE A 181 7.63 -1.74 -13.58
N ARG A 182 8.25 -1.34 -14.71
CA ARG A 182 8.85 -2.27 -15.67
C ARG A 182 9.87 -3.18 -15.01
N HIS A 183 10.77 -2.60 -14.20
CA HIS A 183 11.79 -3.38 -13.49
C HIS A 183 11.17 -4.40 -12.53
N LEU A 184 10.22 -3.97 -11.69
CA LEU A 184 9.55 -4.85 -10.73
C LEU A 184 8.72 -5.94 -11.42
N ALA A 185 8.06 -5.62 -12.53
CA ALA A 185 7.35 -6.58 -13.36
C ALA A 185 8.31 -7.63 -13.95
N GLY A 186 9.48 -7.21 -14.44
CA GLY A 186 10.50 -8.11 -14.98
C GLY A 186 11.08 -9.09 -13.96
N LEU A 187 11.15 -8.70 -12.68
CA LEU A 187 11.51 -9.60 -11.57
C LEU A 187 10.39 -10.61 -11.27
N CYS A 188 9.14 -10.15 -11.34
CA CYS A 188 7.97 -10.93 -10.96
C CYS A 188 7.49 -11.88 -12.07
N MET A 189 7.67 -11.52 -13.33
CA MET A 189 7.10 -12.19 -14.52
C MET A 189 5.61 -12.53 -14.30
N PRO A 190 4.74 -11.50 -14.19
CA PRO A 190 3.32 -11.68 -13.92
C PRO A 190 2.59 -12.30 -15.12
N CYS A 191 1.60 -13.13 -14.83
CA CYS A 191 0.62 -13.60 -15.82
C CYS A 191 -0.73 -12.87 -15.72
N VAL A 192 -0.92 -12.08 -14.65
CA VAL A 192 -2.06 -11.16 -14.50
C VAL A 192 -1.53 -9.81 -13.99
N GLY A 193 -1.79 -8.74 -14.73
CA GLY A 193 -1.53 -7.37 -14.29
C GLY A 193 -2.83 -6.66 -13.90
N ILE A 194 -2.83 -5.93 -12.79
CA ILE A 194 -3.94 -5.08 -12.35
C ILE A 194 -3.44 -3.65 -12.22
N ILE A 195 -4.11 -2.73 -12.90
CA ILE A 195 -3.82 -1.29 -12.76
C ILE A 195 -5.07 -0.59 -12.22
N THR A 196 -5.00 -0.14 -10.96
CA THR A 196 -6.17 0.34 -10.22
C THR A 196 -6.65 1.73 -10.67
N ASN A 197 -5.74 2.63 -11.02
CA ASN A 197 -6.00 3.98 -11.52
C ASN A 197 -4.67 4.71 -11.78
N ALA A 198 -4.75 5.81 -12.53
CA ALA A 198 -3.71 6.83 -12.63
C ALA A 198 -4.31 8.19 -12.22
N THR A 199 -3.94 8.68 -11.04
CA THR A 199 -4.39 9.96 -10.49
C THR A 199 -3.19 10.82 -10.10
N PRO A 200 -3.35 12.15 -9.89
CA PRO A 200 -2.27 13.02 -9.43
C PRO A 200 -1.74 12.55 -8.07
N ALA A 201 -0.63 11.82 -8.09
CA ALA A 201 0.11 11.32 -6.93
C ALA A 201 1.58 11.19 -7.36
N HIS A 202 2.53 11.46 -6.46
CA HIS A 202 3.96 11.49 -6.78
C HIS A 202 4.31 12.41 -7.96
N LEU A 203 3.62 13.56 -8.08
CA LEU A 203 3.82 14.50 -9.21
C LEU A 203 5.24 15.06 -9.23
N GLU A 204 5.87 15.20 -8.06
CA GLU A 204 7.25 15.65 -7.93
C GLU A 204 8.25 14.72 -8.66
N GLY A 205 7.98 13.41 -8.71
CA GLY A 205 8.86 12.42 -9.36
C GLY A 205 8.45 12.01 -10.79
N THR A 206 7.21 12.32 -11.21
CA THR A 206 6.62 11.78 -12.45
C THR A 206 6.11 12.83 -13.45
N GLY A 207 5.83 14.07 -13.02
CA GLY A 207 5.33 15.13 -13.90
C GLY A 207 3.79 15.19 -13.97
N THR A 208 3.19 14.74 -15.07
CA THR A 208 1.74 14.88 -15.32
C THR A 208 0.95 13.61 -15.01
N VAL A 209 -0.39 13.70 -14.92
CA VAL A 209 -1.27 12.51 -14.79
C VAL A 209 -1.07 11.54 -15.96
N HIS A 210 -0.83 12.07 -17.16
CA HIS A 210 -0.50 11.27 -18.34
C HIS A 210 0.82 10.51 -18.15
N ASP A 211 1.83 11.12 -17.54
CA ASP A 211 3.11 10.44 -17.24
C ASP A 211 2.96 9.39 -16.14
N VAL A 212 2.14 9.66 -15.11
CA VAL A 212 1.75 8.65 -14.12
C VAL A 212 1.05 7.48 -14.81
N ALA A 213 0.10 7.73 -15.70
CA ALA A 213 -0.60 6.68 -16.44
C ALA A 213 0.37 5.85 -17.31
N ARG A 214 1.29 6.51 -18.02
CA ARG A 214 2.34 5.84 -18.81
C ARG A 214 3.22 4.95 -17.93
N ALA A 215 3.74 5.46 -16.82
CA ALA A 215 4.62 4.72 -15.94
C ALA A 215 3.89 3.54 -15.25
N LYS A 216 2.60 3.69 -14.90
CA LYS A 216 1.79 2.54 -14.42
C LYS A 216 1.50 1.52 -15.51
N SER A 217 1.40 1.96 -16.76
CA SER A 217 1.17 1.09 -17.93
C SER A 217 2.38 0.23 -18.29
N GLU A 218 3.55 0.50 -17.71
CA GLU A 218 4.74 -0.36 -17.85
C GLU A 218 4.47 -1.80 -17.41
N LEU A 219 3.58 -2.00 -16.43
CA LEU A 219 3.17 -3.35 -16.00
C LEU A 219 2.57 -4.16 -17.17
N ALA A 220 1.83 -3.51 -18.05
CA ALA A 220 1.19 -4.16 -19.19
C ALA A 220 2.17 -4.50 -20.33
N GLU A 221 3.40 -3.96 -20.30
CA GLU A 221 4.42 -4.24 -21.32
C GLU A 221 5.01 -5.65 -21.18
N ASP A 222 5.05 -6.18 -19.96
CA ASP A 222 5.58 -7.50 -19.65
C ASP A 222 4.55 -8.63 -19.83
N LEU A 223 3.30 -8.31 -20.15
CA LEU A 223 2.23 -9.29 -20.35
C LEU A 223 2.21 -9.83 -21.78
N GLY A 224 2.28 -11.16 -21.91
CA GLY A 224 2.16 -11.91 -23.16
C GLY A 224 0.73 -12.05 -23.66
N ARG A 225 0.56 -12.73 -24.81
CA ARG A 225 -0.75 -12.92 -25.46
C ARG A 225 -1.74 -13.72 -24.62
N ASP A 226 -1.24 -14.67 -23.84
CA ASP A 226 -2.07 -15.56 -23.02
C ASP A 226 -2.37 -15.00 -21.63
N ASP A 227 -1.65 -13.95 -21.25
CA ASP A 227 -1.76 -13.25 -19.97
C ASP A 227 -2.95 -12.28 -19.95
N TRP A 228 -3.29 -11.81 -18.75
CA TRP A 228 -4.44 -10.95 -18.52
C TRP A 228 -4.05 -9.59 -17.96
N LEU A 229 -4.74 -8.57 -18.44
CA LEU A 229 -4.70 -7.21 -17.92
C LEU A 229 -6.09 -6.81 -17.41
N VAL A 230 -6.19 -6.55 -16.11
CA VAL A 230 -7.38 -6.05 -15.42
C VAL A 230 -7.22 -4.54 -15.22
N ILE A 231 -7.98 -3.72 -15.95
CA ILE A 231 -7.80 -2.26 -15.94
C ILE A 231 -9.07 -1.51 -15.58
N HIS A 232 -8.86 -0.37 -14.92
CA HIS A 232 -9.96 0.50 -14.51
C HIS A 232 -10.52 1.27 -15.71
N ARG A 233 -11.75 0.95 -16.11
CA ARG A 233 -12.45 1.56 -17.24
C ARG A 233 -12.67 3.07 -17.09
N ASP A 234 -12.90 3.52 -15.86
CA ASP A 234 -13.25 4.92 -15.57
C ASP A 234 -12.00 5.81 -15.44
N SER A 235 -10.80 5.23 -15.47
CA SER A 235 -9.53 5.96 -15.55
C SER A 235 -9.19 6.19 -17.02
N GLU A 236 -9.70 7.27 -17.61
CA GLU A 236 -9.69 7.49 -19.06
C GLU A 236 -8.30 7.39 -19.72
N GLU A 237 -7.29 8.10 -19.21
CA GLU A 237 -5.93 8.06 -19.75
C GLU A 237 -5.35 6.63 -19.69
N LEU A 238 -5.53 5.97 -18.55
CA LEU A 238 -5.04 4.62 -18.33
C LEU A 238 -5.73 3.61 -19.26
N TYR A 239 -7.05 3.70 -19.40
CA TYR A 239 -7.82 2.83 -20.27
C TYR A 239 -7.44 3.02 -21.74
N ASN A 240 -7.37 4.27 -22.21
CA ASN A 240 -7.03 4.59 -23.59
C ASN A 240 -5.62 4.10 -23.96
N MET A 241 -4.65 4.17 -23.05
CA MET A 241 -3.30 3.65 -23.26
C MET A 241 -3.22 2.12 -23.34
N ASN A 242 -4.15 1.39 -22.72
CA ASN A 242 -3.99 -0.06 -22.51
C ASN A 242 -5.08 -0.94 -23.15
N ARG A 243 -6.16 -0.36 -23.69
CA ARG A 243 -7.27 -1.13 -24.28
C ARG A 243 -6.90 -1.95 -25.53
N TYR A 244 -5.78 -1.66 -26.18
CA TYR A 244 -5.31 -2.35 -27.40
C TYR A 244 -3.99 -3.10 -27.17
N ARG A 245 -3.75 -3.61 -25.96
CA ARG A 245 -2.59 -4.45 -25.65
C ARG A 245 -2.75 -5.83 -26.29
N ARG A 246 -1.62 -6.56 -26.43
CA ARG A 246 -1.60 -7.90 -27.02
C ARG A 246 -2.13 -8.98 -26.08
N CYS A 247 -2.10 -8.72 -24.78
CA CYS A 247 -2.69 -9.57 -23.76
C CYS A 247 -4.22 -9.48 -23.77
N LYS A 248 -4.87 -10.39 -23.05
CA LYS A 248 -6.33 -10.36 -22.85
C LYS A 248 -6.67 -9.24 -21.89
N VAL A 249 -7.69 -8.44 -22.19
CA VAL A 249 -8.10 -7.30 -21.36
C VAL A 249 -9.48 -7.56 -20.78
N ILE A 250 -9.62 -7.36 -19.48
CA ILE A 250 -10.90 -7.26 -18.78
C ILE A 250 -10.95 -5.94 -18.02
N THR A 251 -12.07 -5.27 -18.06
CA THR A 251 -12.24 -3.95 -17.46
C THR A 251 -13.14 -4.00 -16.23
N PHE A 252 -12.82 -3.17 -15.24
CA PHE A 252 -13.66 -2.96 -14.07
C PHE A 252 -13.95 -1.47 -13.89
N GLY A 253 -15.07 -1.12 -13.27
CA GLY A 253 -15.42 0.28 -13.01
C GLY A 253 -16.74 0.43 -12.27
N LEU A 254 -17.13 1.66 -11.98
CA LEU A 254 -18.48 2.01 -11.56
C LEU A 254 -19.39 2.32 -12.76
N SER A 255 -18.81 2.64 -13.93
CA SER A 255 -19.56 2.87 -15.17
C SER A 255 -20.05 1.55 -15.80
N HIS A 256 -21.23 1.59 -16.41
CA HIS A 256 -21.81 0.51 -17.22
C HIS A 256 -21.00 0.18 -18.50
N ASN A 257 -19.94 0.94 -18.78
CA ASN A 257 -19.02 0.69 -19.90
C ASN A 257 -17.89 -0.29 -19.56
N ALA A 258 -17.83 -0.80 -18.32
CA ALA A 258 -16.86 -1.80 -17.90
C ALA A 258 -17.43 -3.23 -18.08
N ASP A 259 -16.57 -4.25 -18.10
CA ASP A 259 -17.00 -5.66 -18.15
C ASP A 259 -17.50 -6.16 -16.78
N VAL A 260 -17.01 -5.55 -15.70
CA VAL A 260 -17.45 -5.77 -14.33
C VAL A 260 -17.77 -4.42 -13.69
N PHE A 261 -19.04 -4.20 -13.36
CA PHE A 261 -19.55 -2.99 -12.74
C PHE A 261 -20.76 -3.29 -11.86
N PRO A 262 -21.08 -2.44 -10.86
CA PRO A 262 -22.24 -2.62 -10.03
C PRO A 262 -23.50 -2.02 -10.68
N ASN A 263 -24.59 -2.78 -10.69
CA ASN A 263 -25.94 -2.29 -11.00
C ASN A 263 -26.47 -1.40 -9.87
N SER A 264 -26.05 -1.66 -8.63
CA SER A 264 -26.36 -0.82 -7.48
C SER A 264 -25.17 -0.77 -6.51
N LEU A 265 -24.99 0.39 -5.86
CA LEU A 265 -23.97 0.61 -4.84
C LEU A 265 -24.56 1.44 -3.71
N ARG A 266 -24.44 0.96 -2.47
CA ARG A 266 -24.91 1.68 -1.29
C ARG A 266 -23.89 1.62 -0.15
N CYS A 267 -23.48 2.79 0.34
CA CYS A 267 -22.71 2.90 1.58
C CYS A 267 -23.67 3.03 2.77
N LYS A 268 -23.44 2.27 3.83
CA LYS A 268 -24.28 2.27 5.04
C LYS A 268 -23.60 2.98 6.20
N ALA A 269 -24.41 3.58 7.07
CA ALA A 269 -23.97 4.16 8.34
C ALA A 269 -23.37 3.13 9.32
N THR A 270 -23.50 1.83 9.02
CA THR A 270 -22.83 0.73 9.74
C THR A 270 -21.37 0.55 9.34
N GLY A 271 -20.85 1.34 8.38
CA GLY A 271 -19.51 1.19 7.83
C GLY A 271 -19.40 0.13 6.72
N GLN A 272 -20.53 -0.40 6.26
CA GLN A 272 -20.59 -1.40 5.20
C GLN A 272 -20.84 -0.77 3.83
N THR A 273 -20.43 -1.48 2.78
CA THR A 273 -20.78 -1.15 1.39
C THR A 273 -21.44 -2.35 0.73
N GLU A 274 -22.60 -2.14 0.14
CA GLU A 274 -23.37 -3.16 -0.58
C GLU A 274 -23.33 -2.92 -2.09
N LEU A 275 -23.15 -4.00 -2.85
CA LEU A 275 -23.08 -3.98 -4.30
C LEU A 275 -23.93 -5.10 -4.90
N GLU A 276 -24.61 -4.81 -6.00
CA GLU A 276 -25.15 -5.83 -6.90
C GLU A 276 -24.34 -5.81 -8.19
N VAL A 277 -23.62 -6.89 -8.49
CA VAL A 277 -22.75 -6.99 -9.68
C VAL A 277 -23.25 -8.16 -10.51
N GLU A 278 -23.49 -7.93 -11.81
CA GLU A 278 -23.99 -8.99 -12.69
C GLU A 278 -23.04 -10.19 -12.72
N GLY A 279 -23.60 -11.40 -12.63
CA GLY A 279 -22.84 -12.65 -12.58
C GLY A 279 -22.22 -12.96 -11.22
N PHE A 280 -22.55 -12.22 -10.17
CA PHE A 280 -22.17 -12.51 -8.79
C PHE A 280 -23.37 -12.45 -7.85
N PRO A 281 -23.34 -13.20 -6.72
CA PRO A 281 -24.29 -12.98 -5.63
C PRO A 281 -24.19 -11.54 -5.07
N PRO A 282 -25.20 -11.07 -4.32
CA PRO A 282 -25.13 -9.78 -3.63
C PRO A 282 -23.88 -9.67 -2.76
N VAL A 283 -23.14 -8.58 -2.90
CA VAL A 283 -21.86 -8.36 -2.23
C VAL A 283 -22.05 -7.41 -1.06
N THR A 284 -21.64 -7.84 0.13
CA THR A 284 -21.59 -6.97 1.32
C THR A 284 -20.17 -6.91 1.83
N LEU A 285 -19.56 -5.73 1.74
CA LEU A 285 -18.23 -5.45 2.25
C LEU A 285 -18.34 -4.85 3.65
N SER A 286 -17.47 -5.29 4.57
CA SER A 286 -17.25 -4.60 5.85
C SER A 286 -16.28 -3.41 5.72
N LEU A 287 -16.25 -2.83 4.52
CA LEU A 287 -15.34 -1.76 4.11
C LEU A 287 -16.17 -0.63 3.52
N LEU A 288 -15.99 0.58 4.04
CA LEU A 288 -16.78 1.74 3.66
C LEU A 288 -16.26 2.42 2.40
N GLY A 289 -17.17 2.86 1.52
CA GLY A 289 -16.92 3.87 0.50
C GLY A 289 -16.71 3.32 -0.92
N LYS A 290 -16.95 4.18 -1.91
CA LYS A 290 -16.91 3.85 -3.34
C LYS A 290 -15.54 3.33 -3.81
N GLN A 291 -14.46 3.81 -3.20
CA GLN A 291 -13.10 3.34 -3.42
C GLN A 291 -12.94 1.85 -3.06
N ASN A 292 -13.54 1.41 -1.96
CA ASN A 292 -13.48 0.02 -1.55
C ASN A 292 -14.39 -0.85 -2.43
N ALA A 293 -15.52 -0.31 -2.90
CA ALA A 293 -16.31 -0.96 -3.94
C ALA A 293 -15.50 -1.16 -5.23
N LEU A 294 -14.82 -0.13 -5.74
CA LEU A 294 -13.95 -0.23 -6.92
C LEU A 294 -12.85 -1.29 -6.75
N ASN A 295 -12.17 -1.30 -5.60
CA ASN A 295 -11.17 -2.33 -5.30
C ASN A 295 -11.79 -3.75 -5.28
N ALA A 296 -13.01 -3.89 -4.76
CA ALA A 296 -13.71 -5.17 -4.73
C ALA A 296 -14.14 -5.62 -6.13
N ILE A 297 -14.61 -4.71 -6.99
CA ILE A 297 -14.95 -5.00 -8.38
C ILE A 297 -13.69 -5.43 -9.15
N ALA A 298 -12.53 -4.81 -8.90
CA ALA A 298 -11.25 -5.28 -9.46
C ALA A 298 -10.90 -6.71 -9.01
N ALA A 299 -11.16 -7.05 -7.74
CA ALA A 299 -10.98 -8.41 -7.23
C ALA A 299 -11.97 -9.41 -7.83
N LEU A 300 -13.23 -9.03 -8.04
CA LEU A 300 -14.24 -9.84 -8.74
C LEU A 300 -13.86 -10.05 -10.21
N ALA A 301 -13.37 -9.03 -10.91
CA ALA A 301 -12.84 -9.17 -12.27
C ALA A 301 -11.65 -10.15 -12.29
N THR A 302 -10.76 -10.04 -11.32
CA THR A 302 -9.63 -10.99 -11.16
C THR A 302 -10.11 -12.41 -10.86
N SER A 303 -11.22 -12.58 -10.12
CA SER A 303 -11.80 -13.90 -9.85
C SER A 303 -12.26 -14.61 -11.12
N ARG A 304 -12.79 -13.87 -12.11
CA ARG A 304 -13.15 -14.42 -13.43
C ARG A 304 -11.91 -14.90 -14.18
N VAL A 305 -10.82 -14.11 -14.14
CA VAL A 305 -9.53 -14.47 -14.75
C VAL A 305 -8.93 -15.74 -14.13
N LEU A 306 -9.11 -15.92 -12.82
CA LEU A 306 -8.64 -17.09 -12.09
C LEU A 306 -9.64 -18.25 -12.07
N GLU A 307 -10.80 -18.11 -12.72
CA GLU A 307 -11.88 -19.11 -12.73
C GLU A 307 -12.37 -19.50 -11.32
N ILE A 308 -12.37 -18.55 -10.38
CA ILE A 308 -12.88 -18.75 -9.02
C ILE A 308 -14.40 -18.54 -9.04
N PRO A 309 -15.20 -19.46 -8.48
CA PRO A 309 -16.65 -19.31 -8.41
C PRO A 309 -17.08 -18.00 -7.72
N GLY A 310 -18.13 -17.37 -8.25
CA GLY A 310 -18.60 -16.06 -7.77
C GLY A 310 -19.00 -16.08 -6.30
N GLU A 311 -19.68 -17.14 -5.84
CA GLU A 311 -20.06 -17.36 -4.44
C GLU A 311 -18.83 -17.39 -3.53
N THR A 312 -17.79 -18.10 -3.94
CA THR A 312 -16.53 -18.21 -3.20
C THR A 312 -15.81 -16.87 -3.12
N ALA A 313 -15.74 -16.14 -4.24
CA ALA A 313 -15.11 -14.82 -4.29
C ALA A 313 -15.85 -13.81 -3.40
N VAL A 314 -17.18 -13.76 -3.47
CA VAL A 314 -18.01 -12.87 -2.64
C VAL A 314 -17.89 -13.24 -1.15
N GLY A 315 -17.92 -14.54 -0.82
CA GLY A 315 -17.68 -15.03 0.53
C GLY A 315 -16.36 -14.53 1.11
N ALA A 316 -15.26 -14.64 0.36
CA ALA A 316 -13.94 -14.16 0.78
C ALA A 316 -13.86 -12.63 0.96
N LEU A 317 -14.53 -11.86 0.10
CA LEU A 317 -14.55 -10.40 0.24
C LEU A 317 -15.28 -9.94 1.50
N SER A 318 -16.34 -10.65 1.92
CA SER A 318 -17.13 -10.30 3.10
C SER A 318 -16.35 -10.41 4.43
N THR A 319 -15.30 -11.24 4.47
CA THR A 319 -14.48 -11.46 5.68
C THR A 319 -13.43 -10.38 5.90
N LEU A 320 -13.15 -9.54 4.89
CA LEU A 320 -12.14 -8.51 5.00
C LEU A 320 -12.56 -7.40 5.95
N ARG A 321 -11.56 -6.74 6.53
CA ARG A 321 -11.71 -5.59 7.44
C ARG A 321 -10.79 -4.48 6.99
N ALA A 322 -11.12 -3.25 7.38
CA ALA A 322 -10.32 -2.09 7.04
C ALA A 322 -8.94 -2.24 7.66
N GLY A 323 -7.90 -1.95 6.88
CA GLY A 323 -6.58 -1.73 7.45
C GLY A 323 -6.58 -0.44 8.27
N PRO A 324 -5.70 -0.30 9.27
CA PRO A 324 -5.59 0.93 10.06
C PRO A 324 -5.46 2.17 9.16
N GLY A 325 -6.27 3.19 9.44
CA GLY A 325 -6.25 4.46 8.70
C GLY A 325 -6.77 4.38 7.26
N ARG A 326 -7.60 3.38 6.91
CA ARG A 326 -8.14 3.20 5.55
C ARG A 326 -9.66 3.05 5.55
N MET A 327 -10.36 4.18 5.64
CA MET A 327 -11.83 4.27 5.64
C MET A 327 -12.49 3.43 6.74
N GLU A 328 -11.86 3.36 7.90
CA GLU A 328 -12.35 2.60 9.04
C GLU A 328 -13.36 3.44 9.82
N MET A 329 -14.56 2.90 10.06
CA MET A 329 -15.56 3.58 10.87
C MET A 329 -15.36 3.26 12.36
N LYS A 330 -15.20 4.29 13.19
CA LYS A 330 -14.98 4.20 14.63
C LYS A 330 -16.01 5.03 15.39
N ARG A 331 -16.40 4.58 16.57
CA ARG A 331 -17.21 5.37 17.51
C ARG A 331 -16.32 5.80 18.67
N ILE A 332 -16.16 7.12 18.84
CA ILE A 332 -15.34 7.70 19.91
C ILE A 332 -16.20 8.71 20.65
N GLY A 333 -16.44 8.47 21.94
CA GLY A 333 -17.36 9.27 22.73
C GLY A 333 -18.78 9.31 22.11
N PRO A 334 -19.39 10.48 21.95
CA PRO A 334 -20.74 10.60 21.38
C PRO A 334 -20.75 10.56 19.83
N ALA A 335 -19.61 10.66 19.15
CA ALA A 335 -19.53 10.87 17.71
C ALA A 335 -18.99 9.65 16.93
N THR A 336 -19.16 9.68 15.61
CA THR A 336 -18.63 8.67 14.68
C THR A 336 -17.52 9.28 13.83
N PHE A 337 -16.46 8.52 13.61
CA PHE A 337 -15.27 8.91 12.86
C PHE A 337 -15.05 7.94 11.69
N ILE A 338 -14.66 8.48 10.55
CA ILE A 338 -14.09 7.76 9.42
C ILE A 338 -12.59 8.03 9.47
N ASP A 339 -11.82 7.02 9.88
CA ASP A 339 -10.37 7.05 9.91
C ASP A 339 -9.82 6.67 8.53
N ASP A 340 -9.37 7.66 7.77
CA ASP A 340 -8.70 7.50 6.49
C ASP A 340 -7.32 8.20 6.49
N SER A 341 -6.66 8.16 7.66
CA SER A 341 -5.43 8.88 8.00
C SER A 341 -4.13 8.28 7.44
N TYR A 342 -4.17 7.12 6.77
CA TYR A 342 -2.95 6.44 6.34
C TYR A 342 -2.11 7.26 5.34
N ASN A 343 -2.77 7.82 4.32
CA ASN A 343 -2.13 8.70 3.35
C ASN A 343 -3.16 9.56 2.59
N ALA A 344 -2.70 10.60 1.89
CA ALA A 344 -3.56 11.49 1.12
C ALA A 344 -2.93 11.95 -0.19
N ASN A 345 -3.80 12.20 -1.15
CA ASN A 345 -3.56 12.88 -2.43
C ASN A 345 -4.91 13.44 -2.93
N PRO A 346 -4.92 14.30 -3.96
CA PRO A 346 -6.14 14.99 -4.39
C PRO A 346 -7.32 14.06 -4.69
N ALA A 347 -7.08 12.97 -5.42
CA ALA A 347 -8.15 12.03 -5.77
C ALA A 347 -8.70 11.28 -4.55
N SER A 348 -7.82 10.78 -3.67
CA SER A 348 -8.25 10.09 -2.45
C SER A 348 -8.99 11.00 -1.46
N MET A 349 -8.57 12.27 -1.34
CA MET A 349 -9.26 13.27 -0.52
C MET A 349 -10.67 13.52 -1.03
N LYS A 350 -10.84 13.72 -2.34
CA LYS A 350 -12.15 13.89 -2.97
C LYS A 350 -13.07 12.71 -2.70
N MET A 351 -12.60 11.47 -2.92
CA MET A 351 -13.42 10.27 -2.68
C MET A 351 -13.81 10.09 -1.20
N ALA A 352 -12.91 10.43 -0.28
CA ALA A 352 -13.19 10.38 1.15
C ALA A 352 -14.26 11.42 1.55
N LEU A 353 -14.17 12.64 1.03
CA LEU A 353 -15.18 13.69 1.22
C LEU A 353 -16.53 13.32 0.59
N GLU A 354 -16.54 12.78 -0.64
CA GLU A 354 -17.76 12.27 -1.25
C GLU A 354 -18.41 11.18 -0.39
N THR A 355 -17.60 10.28 0.19
CA THR A 355 -18.10 9.26 1.11
C THR A 355 -18.72 9.89 2.35
N LEU A 356 -18.02 10.81 3.01
CA LEU A 356 -18.50 11.58 4.17
C LEU A 356 -19.88 12.20 3.91
N PHE A 357 -20.04 12.84 2.75
CA PHE A 357 -21.29 13.55 2.43
C PHE A 357 -22.40 12.64 1.89
N SER A 358 -22.07 11.45 1.38
CA SER A 358 -23.06 10.48 0.91
C SER A 358 -23.72 9.66 2.02
N LEU A 359 -23.14 9.66 3.23
CA LEU A 359 -23.65 8.87 4.34
C LEU A 359 -24.87 9.54 4.99
N GLU A 360 -25.97 8.81 4.93
CA GLU A 360 -27.22 9.12 5.63
C GLU A 360 -27.17 8.68 7.10
N GLY A 361 -28.13 9.13 7.91
CA GLY A 361 -28.22 8.77 9.34
C GLY A 361 -27.36 9.58 10.30
N PHE A 362 -26.71 10.64 9.79
CA PHE A 362 -25.97 11.62 10.58
C PHE A 362 -26.60 13.01 10.45
N ASP A 363 -26.38 13.87 11.44
CA ASP A 363 -26.92 15.23 11.50
C ASP A 363 -25.90 16.24 10.96
N ARG A 364 -24.63 16.13 11.39
CA ARG A 364 -23.54 17.03 10.99
C ARG A 364 -22.36 16.25 10.41
N ARG A 365 -21.68 16.83 9.42
CA ARG A 365 -20.49 16.30 8.77
C ARG A 365 -19.31 17.22 9.01
N MET A 366 -18.22 16.68 9.52
CA MET A 366 -17.01 17.41 9.85
C MET A 366 -15.82 16.84 9.06
N ALA A 367 -14.92 17.71 8.62
CA ALA A 367 -13.68 17.29 7.98
C ALA A 367 -12.47 17.66 8.85
N VAL A 368 -11.57 16.73 9.08
CA VAL A 368 -10.32 16.91 9.84
C VAL A 368 -9.18 16.54 8.90
N LEU A 369 -8.55 17.57 8.32
CA LEU A 369 -7.70 17.42 7.16
C LEU A 369 -6.26 17.88 7.46
N GLY A 370 -5.31 17.00 7.14
CA GLY A 370 -3.88 17.30 7.08
C GLY A 370 -3.41 17.57 5.65
N ASP A 371 -2.21 18.13 5.51
CA ASP A 371 -1.59 18.39 4.19
C ASP A 371 -1.48 17.12 3.30
N MET A 372 -1.60 17.36 1.99
CA MET A 372 -1.22 16.45 0.92
C MET A 372 0.25 16.72 0.52
N LEU A 373 1.16 15.82 0.89
CA LEU A 373 2.60 15.91 0.62
C LEU A 373 2.93 15.36 -0.78
N GLU A 374 4.17 15.58 -1.25
CA GLU A 374 4.68 15.07 -2.54
C GLU A 374 3.96 15.62 -3.80
N LEU A 375 3.32 16.79 -3.67
CA LEU A 375 2.65 17.48 -4.79
C LEU A 375 3.53 18.54 -5.48
N GLY A 376 4.73 18.81 -4.94
CA GLY A 376 5.67 19.79 -5.47
C GLY A 376 5.06 21.18 -5.68
N ALA A 377 5.35 21.81 -6.82
CA ALA A 377 4.85 23.13 -7.17
C ALA A 377 3.31 23.22 -7.33
N SER A 378 2.60 22.08 -7.40
CA SER A 378 1.13 22.06 -7.49
C SER A 378 0.44 22.03 -6.12
N SER A 379 1.18 22.06 -5.01
CA SER A 379 0.63 21.92 -3.66
C SER A 379 -0.45 22.96 -3.35
N GLU A 380 -0.17 24.26 -3.53
CA GLU A 380 -1.14 25.33 -3.24
C GLU A 380 -2.44 25.18 -4.04
N LYS A 381 -2.31 24.89 -5.34
CA LYS A 381 -3.45 24.67 -6.25
C LYS A 381 -4.35 23.55 -5.73
N TRP A 382 -3.76 22.40 -5.39
CA TRP A 382 -4.53 21.23 -4.95
C TRP A 382 -5.12 21.40 -3.55
N HIS A 383 -4.46 22.13 -2.65
CA HIS A 383 -5.04 22.46 -1.34
C HIS A 383 -6.18 23.48 -1.46
N THR A 384 -6.07 24.45 -2.36
CA THR A 384 -7.20 25.33 -2.71
C THR A 384 -8.38 24.52 -3.24
N GLU A 385 -8.14 23.53 -4.11
CA GLU A 385 -9.22 22.67 -4.63
C GLU A 385 -9.84 21.80 -3.53
N LEU A 386 -9.01 21.25 -2.63
CA LEU A 386 -9.48 20.51 -1.46
C LEU A 386 -10.44 21.35 -0.60
N GLY A 387 -10.14 22.64 -0.43
CA GLY A 387 -11.03 23.56 0.29
C GLY A 387 -12.40 23.70 -0.36
N ARG A 388 -12.46 23.74 -1.70
CA ARG A 388 -13.75 23.79 -2.42
C ARG A 388 -14.56 22.52 -2.18
N GLU A 389 -13.92 21.35 -2.28
CA GLU A 389 -14.59 20.05 -2.06
C GLU A 389 -15.04 19.87 -0.60
N ALA A 390 -14.22 20.31 0.36
CA ALA A 390 -14.52 20.22 1.79
C ALA A 390 -15.58 21.22 2.26
N SER A 391 -15.91 22.24 1.45
CA SER A 391 -16.85 23.32 1.81
C SER A 391 -18.28 22.84 2.15
N ARG A 392 -18.63 21.58 1.84
CA ARG A 392 -19.91 20.98 2.23
C ARG A 392 -19.95 20.53 3.69
N ALA A 393 -18.81 20.40 4.37
CA ALA A 393 -18.75 20.05 5.79
C ALA A 393 -19.21 21.21 6.68
N ASP A 394 -19.88 20.92 7.78
CA ASP A 394 -20.35 21.91 8.74
C ASP A 394 -19.18 22.62 9.44
N VAL A 395 -18.13 21.87 9.80
CA VAL A 395 -16.87 22.39 10.36
C VAL A 395 -15.69 21.67 9.72
N ILE A 396 -14.63 22.44 9.44
CA ILE A 396 -13.40 21.95 8.83
C ILE A 396 -12.23 22.27 9.76
N PHE A 397 -11.59 21.24 10.29
CA PHE A 397 -10.36 21.33 11.09
C PHE A 397 -9.16 21.08 10.17
N LEU A 398 -8.17 21.97 10.23
CA LEU A 398 -7.01 21.94 9.34
C LEU A 398 -5.71 21.89 10.14
N TYR A 399 -4.79 21.05 9.67
CA TYR A 399 -3.46 20.88 10.21
C TYR A 399 -2.41 20.84 9.09
N GLY A 400 -1.40 21.69 9.19
CA GLY A 400 -0.28 21.70 8.24
C GLY A 400 0.00 23.06 7.63
N SER A 401 1.07 23.11 6.85
CA SER A 401 1.61 24.32 6.22
C SER A 401 0.72 24.86 5.11
N PHE A 402 -0.14 24.03 4.50
CA PHE A 402 -1.06 24.45 3.44
C PHE A 402 -2.50 24.69 3.92
N ALA A 403 -2.73 24.72 5.24
CA ALA A 403 -4.06 24.97 5.82
C ALA A 403 -4.70 26.30 5.33
N SER A 404 -3.90 27.36 5.14
CA SER A 404 -4.38 28.63 4.60
C SER A 404 -4.90 28.52 3.17
N GLU A 405 -4.29 27.68 2.33
CA GLU A 405 -4.76 27.45 0.96
C GLU A 405 -6.07 26.66 0.95
N VAL A 406 -6.24 25.70 1.86
CA VAL A 406 -7.52 25.00 2.03
C VAL A 406 -8.61 26.00 2.47
N GLN A 407 -8.33 26.87 3.44
CA GLN A 407 -9.26 27.92 3.85
C GLN A 407 -9.65 28.83 2.67
N ARG A 408 -8.66 29.27 1.88
CA ARG A 408 -8.90 30.08 0.67
C ARG A 408 -9.81 29.38 -0.33
N GLY A 409 -9.70 28.05 -0.46
CA GLY A 409 -10.60 27.23 -1.26
C GLY A 409 -12.05 27.27 -0.78
N VAL A 410 -12.26 27.18 0.54
CA VAL A 410 -13.58 27.26 1.18
C VAL A 410 -14.23 28.64 0.95
N GLU A 411 -13.45 29.71 1.14
CA GLU A 411 -13.91 31.10 0.95
C GLU A 411 -14.34 31.39 -0.49
N LYS A 412 -13.66 30.80 -1.49
CA LYS A 412 -14.02 30.94 -2.91
C LYS A 412 -15.39 30.35 -3.27
N VAL A 413 -15.94 29.46 -2.45
CA VAL A 413 -17.29 28.89 -2.63
C VAL A 413 -18.35 29.70 -1.85
N GLY A 414 -17.94 30.79 -1.17
CA GLY A 414 -18.83 31.68 -0.43
C GLY A 414 -19.25 31.15 0.94
N LYS A 415 -18.60 30.08 1.45
CA LYS A 415 -18.85 29.58 2.80
C LYS A 415 -18.13 30.47 3.82
N ASN A 416 -18.78 30.69 4.96
CA ASN A 416 -18.22 31.48 6.06
C ASN A 416 -16.92 30.85 6.59
N ALA A 417 -15.83 31.63 6.60
CA ALA A 417 -14.53 31.24 7.16
C ALA A 417 -14.60 30.81 8.64
N ALA A 418 -15.61 31.26 9.40
CA ALA A 418 -15.83 30.83 10.79
C ALA A 418 -16.12 29.32 10.95
N SER A 419 -16.43 28.62 9.85
CA SER A 419 -16.54 27.16 9.82
C SER A 419 -15.19 26.44 9.67
N VAL A 420 -14.10 27.19 9.49
CA VAL A 420 -12.74 26.66 9.33
C VAL A 420 -11.93 26.93 10.60
N ARG A 421 -11.21 25.91 11.06
CA ARG A 421 -10.38 25.96 12.27
C ARG A 421 -8.99 25.44 11.96
N ILE A 422 -8.02 26.35 11.90
CA ILE A 422 -6.61 26.01 11.70
C ILE A 422 -5.96 25.86 13.07
N LEU A 423 -5.36 24.70 13.33
CA LEU A 423 -4.81 24.35 14.64
C LEU A 423 -3.40 23.77 14.49
N GLU A 424 -2.54 24.08 15.46
CA GLU A 424 -1.10 23.80 15.37
C GLU A 424 -0.72 22.37 15.78
N THR A 425 -1.59 21.64 16.47
CA THR A 425 -1.28 20.29 16.98
C THR A 425 -2.51 19.38 16.96
N HIS A 426 -2.28 18.07 16.83
CA HIS A 426 -3.33 17.06 16.90
C HIS A 426 -4.11 17.12 18.22
N SER A 427 -3.44 17.39 19.35
CA SER A 427 -4.10 17.50 20.66
C SER A 427 -4.99 18.75 20.76
N LYS A 428 -4.63 19.88 20.13
CA LYS A 428 -5.50 21.06 20.04
C LYS A 428 -6.75 20.77 19.21
N ILE A 429 -6.61 20.03 18.10
CA ILE A 429 -7.75 19.55 17.28
C ILE A 429 -8.66 18.67 18.12
N ALA A 430 -8.10 17.67 18.81
CA ALA A 430 -8.86 16.77 19.68
C ALA A 430 -9.59 17.53 20.81
N ALA A 431 -8.94 18.49 21.45
CA ALA A 431 -9.55 19.31 22.50
C ALA A 431 -10.74 20.11 21.96
N ASP A 432 -10.59 20.72 20.79
CA ASP A 432 -11.62 21.53 20.17
C ASP A 432 -12.83 20.66 19.75
N ILE A 433 -12.59 19.51 19.11
CA ILE A 433 -13.62 18.52 18.79
C ILE A 433 -14.37 18.08 20.05
N ALA A 434 -13.65 17.71 21.11
CA ALA A 434 -14.26 17.23 22.37
C ALA A 434 -15.14 18.29 23.05
N SER A 435 -14.89 19.58 22.81
CA SER A 435 -15.70 20.68 23.35
C SER A 435 -17.05 20.87 22.65
N MET A 436 -17.22 20.36 21.42
CA MET A 436 -18.40 20.63 20.58
C MET A 436 -19.08 19.41 19.96
N TRP A 437 -18.46 18.23 20.07
CA TRP A 437 -19.01 17.00 19.51
C TRP A 437 -20.32 16.57 20.20
N ARG A 438 -21.20 15.93 19.45
CA ARG A 438 -22.46 15.39 19.97
C ARG A 438 -22.87 14.15 19.19
N GLN A 439 -23.91 13.48 19.70
CA GLN A 439 -24.53 12.38 18.98
C GLN A 439 -25.06 12.85 17.62
N GLY A 440 -24.85 12.04 16.59
CA GLY A 440 -25.22 12.38 15.21
C GLY A 440 -24.11 13.08 14.42
N ASP A 441 -22.96 13.38 15.03
CA ASP A 441 -21.82 13.91 14.28
C ASP A 441 -21.02 12.81 13.59
N LEU A 442 -20.64 13.06 12.33
CA LEU A 442 -19.73 12.25 11.53
C LEU A 442 -18.48 13.06 11.16
N PHE A 443 -17.31 12.57 11.54
CA PHE A 443 -16.02 13.19 11.25
C PHE A 443 -15.25 12.36 10.22
N LEU A 444 -14.62 12.98 9.23
CA LEU A 444 -13.59 12.36 8.40
C LEU A 444 -12.22 12.82 8.87
N VAL A 445 -11.29 11.90 9.14
CA VAL A 445 -9.90 12.21 9.48
C VAL A 445 -8.98 11.73 8.36
N LYS A 446 -8.25 12.65 7.72
CA LYS A 446 -7.40 12.32 6.56
C LYS A 446 -6.22 13.26 6.41
N GLY A 447 -5.06 12.72 6.01
CA GLY A 447 -3.85 13.49 5.70
C GLY A 447 -2.78 12.57 5.14
N SER A 448 -1.66 13.14 4.67
CA SER A 448 -0.53 12.33 4.21
C SER A 448 0.10 11.55 5.37
N ARG A 449 0.82 10.47 5.07
CA ARG A 449 1.45 9.63 6.11
C ARG A 449 2.34 10.44 7.07
N GLY A 450 3.07 11.43 6.55
CA GLY A 450 3.91 12.32 7.35
C GLY A 450 3.14 13.28 8.28
N MET A 451 1.84 13.47 8.06
CA MET A 451 0.98 14.32 8.90
C MET A 451 0.44 13.61 10.14
N THR A 452 0.59 12.28 10.22
CA THR A 452 0.22 11.44 11.38
C THR A 452 -1.17 11.74 11.96
N MET A 453 -2.16 11.94 11.08
CA MET A 453 -3.51 12.39 11.47
C MET A 453 -4.23 11.40 12.40
N GLU A 454 -3.81 10.12 12.44
CA GLU A 454 -4.30 9.14 13.41
C GLU A 454 -4.15 9.60 14.87
N GLN A 455 -3.19 10.49 15.16
CA GLN A 455 -2.98 11.04 16.50
C GLN A 455 -4.18 11.82 17.03
N VAL A 456 -5.00 12.44 16.16
CA VAL A 456 -6.25 13.11 16.60
C VAL A 456 -7.19 12.10 17.24
N LEU A 457 -7.31 10.91 16.67
CA LEU A 457 -8.20 9.85 17.16
C LEU A 457 -7.69 9.29 18.49
N ILE A 458 -6.38 9.02 18.58
CA ILE A 458 -5.73 8.53 19.81
C ILE A 458 -5.93 9.51 20.98
N GLU A 459 -5.74 10.82 20.74
CA GLU A 459 -5.97 11.86 21.73
C GLU A 459 -7.43 11.93 22.20
N LEU A 460 -8.39 11.75 21.28
CA LEU A 460 -9.82 11.71 21.62
C LEU A 460 -10.18 10.47 22.46
N GLU A 461 -9.65 9.30 22.11
CA GLU A 461 -9.84 8.05 22.87
C GLU A 461 -9.29 8.16 24.30
N GLY A 462 -8.13 8.78 24.46
CA GLY A 462 -7.54 9.08 25.78
C GLY A 462 -8.46 9.94 26.65
N ARG A 463 -8.98 11.04 26.09
CA ARG A 463 -9.88 11.97 26.79
C ARG A 463 -11.18 11.32 27.27
N VAL A 464 -11.76 10.44 26.46
CA VAL A 464 -12.99 9.69 26.82
C VAL A 464 -12.71 8.73 27.99
N SER A 465 -11.56 8.08 27.97
CA SER A 465 -11.14 7.14 29.01
C SER A 465 -10.93 7.84 30.36
N GLU A 466 -10.27 8.99 30.37
CA GLU A 466 -10.06 9.81 31.58
C GLU A 466 -11.38 10.31 32.19
N THR A 467 -12.30 10.78 31.34
CA THR A 467 -13.62 11.26 31.80
C THR A 467 -14.45 10.14 32.42
N SER A 468 -14.36 8.92 31.87
CA SER A 468 -15.04 7.73 32.38
C SER A 468 -14.43 7.23 33.69
N GLY A 469 -13.09 7.24 33.80
CA GLY A 469 -12.37 6.89 35.02
C GLY A 469 -12.61 7.84 36.19
N SER A 470 -12.67 9.15 35.91
CA SER A 470 -12.97 10.19 36.92
C SER A 470 -14.39 10.07 37.49
N ARG A 471 -15.39 9.77 36.64
CA ARG A 471 -16.77 9.48 37.10
C ARG A 471 -16.86 8.22 37.95
N ALA A 472 -16.14 7.16 37.58
CA ALA A 472 -16.09 5.93 38.36
C ALA A 472 -15.41 6.13 39.74
N ALA A 473 -14.34 6.94 39.79
CA ALA A 473 -13.64 7.27 41.03
C ALA A 473 -14.48 8.13 41.99
N ASN A 474 -15.25 9.10 41.47
CA ASN A 474 -16.17 9.91 42.30
C ASN A 474 -17.35 9.08 42.81
N SER A 475 -17.92 8.17 42.00
CA SER A 475 -19.02 7.30 42.45
C SER A 475 -18.64 6.29 43.55
N ARG A 476 -17.34 6.02 43.72
CA ARG A 476 -16.82 5.16 44.80
C ARG A 476 -16.43 5.92 46.07
N ARG A 477 -16.41 7.27 46.03
CA ARG A 477 -16.19 8.12 47.21
C ARG A 477 -17.48 8.58 47.86
N GLU A 478 -18.62 8.41 47.19
CA GLU A 478 -19.96 8.72 47.69
C GLU A 478 -20.72 7.49 48.24
N LYS A 479 -20.03 6.34 48.33
CA LYS A 479 -20.45 5.15 49.10
C LYS A 479 -19.44 4.91 50.21
#